data_AF-A0A925EDU8-F1
#
_entry.id   AF-A0A925EDU8-F1
#
_cell.length_a   1.000
_cell.length_b   1.000
_cell.length_c   1.000
_cell.angle_alpha   90.00
_cell.angle_beta   90.00
_cell.angle_gamma   90.00
#
_symmetry.space_group_name_H-M   'P 1'
#
loop_
_entity.id
_entity.type
_entity.pdbx_description
1 polymer ?
#
loop_
_entity_poly.entity_id
_entity_poly.type
_entity_poly.pdbx_seq_one_letter_code
_entity_poly.pdbx_strand_id
1 'polypeptide(L)' 'IAGQTAPPGRRMGHAGAIVGGEDDTAAAKMKIMGECGIHVVSSPADIGKKMAEVIKK' A
#
# COMPACT_ATOMS: atom_id res chain seq x y z
N ILE A 1 -0.45 -0.67 -1.94
CA ILE A 1 -0.01 -1.48 -0.78
C ILE A 1 -1.23 -2.19 -0.20
N ALA A 2 -1.13 -3.48 0.12
CA ALA A 2 -2.18 -4.24 0.80
C ALA A 2 -1.88 -4.35 2.31
N GLY A 3 -2.88 -4.74 3.12
CA GLY A 3 -2.69 -4.93 4.57
C GLY A 3 -2.95 -3.70 5.44
N GLN A 4 -3.75 -2.72 4.96
CA GLN A 4 -4.15 -1.54 5.75
C GLN A 4 -4.86 -1.89 7.06
N THR A 5 -5.51 -3.04 7.12
CA THR A 5 -6.23 -3.54 8.30
C THR A 5 -5.49 -4.70 8.98
N ALA A 6 -4.21 -4.93 8.66
CA ALA A 6 -3.43 -5.99 9.27
C ALA A 6 -3.14 -5.67 10.75
N PRO A 7 -3.41 -6.60 11.68
CA PRO A 7 -3.08 -6.39 13.09
C PRO A 7 -1.56 -6.50 13.33
N PRO A 8 -1.01 -5.76 14.31
CA PRO A 8 0.42 -5.79 14.62
C PRO A 8 0.87 -7.17 15.11
N GLY A 9 2.10 -7.56 14.79
CA GLY A 9 2.72 -8.81 15.25
C GLY A 9 2.11 -10.10 14.68
N ARG A 10 1.13 -10.02 13.77
CA ARG A 10 0.49 -11.18 13.15
C ARG A 10 1.01 -11.41 11.74
N ARG A 11 1.42 -12.64 11.44
CA ARG A 11 1.73 -13.09 10.08
C ARG A 11 0.45 -13.30 9.27
N MET A 12 0.36 -12.68 8.10
CA MET A 12 -0.78 -12.70 7.18
C MET A 12 -0.53 -13.64 5.99
N GLY A 13 -0.43 -14.94 6.27
CA GLY A 13 -0.21 -15.98 5.25
C GLY A 13 1.22 -16.02 4.71
N HIS A 14 1.60 -15.02 3.91
CA HIS A 14 2.96 -14.90 3.36
C HIS A 14 3.99 -14.69 4.47
N ALA A 15 5.17 -15.33 4.37
CA ALA A 15 6.17 -15.35 5.44
C ALA A 15 6.60 -13.94 5.91
N GLY A 16 6.86 -13.04 4.97
CA GLY A 16 7.21 -11.64 5.24
C GLY A 16 6.02 -10.69 5.45
N ALA A 17 4.77 -11.16 5.39
CA ALA A 17 3.60 -10.29 5.59
C ALA A 17 3.27 -10.17 7.08
N ILE A 18 4.07 -9.39 7.81
CA ILE A 18 3.90 -9.10 9.23
C ILE A 18 4.24 -7.63 9.51
N VAL A 19 3.48 -6.97 10.38
CA VAL A 19 3.79 -5.60 10.83
C VAL A 19 4.67 -5.70 12.08
N GLY A 20 5.97 -5.46 11.93
CA GLY A 20 6.98 -5.54 12.99
C GLY A 20 7.25 -4.21 13.69
N GLY A 21 7.07 -3.08 12.99
CA GLY A 21 7.21 -1.72 13.53
C GLY A 21 6.30 -0.71 12.83
N GLU A 22 6.41 0.56 13.22
CA GLU A 22 5.59 1.66 12.69
C GLU A 22 5.79 1.88 11.17
N ASP A 23 7.04 1.71 10.69
CA ASP A 23 7.41 1.80 9.27
C ASP A 23 6.97 0.59 8.43
N ASP A 24 6.57 -0.51 9.09
CA ASP A 24 6.04 -1.69 8.41
C ASP A 24 4.56 -1.59 8.09
N THR A 25 3.86 -0.59 8.64
CA THR A 25 2.44 -0.38 8.38
C THR A 25 2.20 -0.02 6.91
N ALA A 26 1.06 -0.46 6.37
CA ALA A 26 0.66 -0.07 5.02
C ALA A 26 0.52 1.47 4.88
N ALA A 27 0.07 2.14 5.94
CA ALA A 27 -0.08 3.60 5.98
C ALA A 27 1.27 4.32 5.83
N ALA A 28 2.30 3.91 6.59
CA ALA A 28 3.64 4.49 6.48
C ALA A 28 4.21 4.34 5.06
N LYS A 29 4.10 3.14 4.48
CA LYS A 29 4.57 2.87 3.11
C LYS A 29 3.80 3.69 2.07
N MET A 30 2.49 3.80 2.20
CA MET A 30 1.65 4.60 1.29
C MET A 30 1.98 6.10 1.36
N LYS A 31 2.24 6.64 2.56
CA LYS A 31 2.64 8.04 2.76
C LYS A 31 3.94 8.34 2.03
N ILE A 32 4.99 7.57 2.29
CA ILE A 32 6.32 7.77 1.68
C ILE A 32 6.26 7.64 0.16
N MET A 33 5.53 6.64 -0.36
CA MET A 33 5.34 6.49 -1.80
C MET A 33 4.68 7.73 -2.43
N GLY A 34 3.66 8.29 -1.77
CA GLY A 34 3.01 9.53 -2.21
C GLY A 34 3.96 10.74 -2.18
N GLU A 35 4.78 10.86 -1.14
CA GLU A 35 5.82 11.91 -1.03
C GLU A 35 6.88 11.80 -2.14
N CYS A 36 7.19 10.59 -2.61
CA CYS A 36 8.06 10.36 -3.76
C CYS A 36 7.38 10.58 -5.12
N GLY A 37 6.13 11.04 -5.16
CA GLY A 37 5.38 11.27 -6.40
C GLY A 37 4.78 10.02 -7.03
N ILE A 38 4.77 8.87 -6.33
CA ILE A 38 4.13 7.64 -6.81
C ILE A 38 2.61 7.78 -6.65
N HIS A 39 1.87 7.39 -7.69
CA HIS A 39 0.42 7.34 -7.62
C HIS A 39 -0.05 6.19 -6.71
N VAL A 40 -0.58 6.54 -5.53
CA VAL A 40 -1.12 5.59 -4.55
C VAL A 40 -2.65 5.59 -4.63
N VAL A 41 -3.24 4.40 -4.57
CA VAL A 41 -4.71 4.20 -4.48
C VAL A 41 -5.07 3.49 -3.18
N SER A 42 -6.23 3.84 -2.60
CA SER A 42 -6.73 3.25 -1.35
C SER A 42 -7.41 1.89 -1.55
N SER A 43 -8.00 1.66 -2.73
CA SER A 43 -8.65 0.41 -3.11
C SER A 43 -7.90 -0.31 -4.23
N PRO A 44 -7.69 -1.63 -4.14
CA PRO A 44 -7.18 -2.43 -5.24
C PRO A 44 -8.03 -2.32 -6.51
N ALA A 45 -9.34 -2.07 -6.38
CA ALA A 45 -10.26 -1.93 -7.51
C ALA A 45 -9.98 -0.68 -8.36
N ASP A 46 -9.30 0.33 -7.81
CA ASP A 46 -9.02 1.58 -8.53
C ASP A 46 -7.67 1.58 -9.26
N ILE A 47 -6.88 0.51 -9.15
CA ILE A 47 -5.56 0.39 -9.83
C ILE A 47 -5.71 0.61 -11.33
N GLY A 48 -6.66 -0.08 -11.99
CA GLY A 48 -6.88 0.04 -13.42
C GLY A 48 -7.30 1.45 -13.85
N LYS A 49 -8.18 2.09 -13.07
CA LYS A 49 -8.63 3.47 -13.33
C LYS A 49 -7.47 4.45 -13.22
N LYS A 50 -6.66 4.36 -12.16
CA LYS A 50 -5.51 5.24 -11.95
C LYS A 50 -4.45 5.05 -13.04
N MET A 51 -4.18 3.81 -13.45
CA MET A 51 -3.28 3.55 -14.58
C MET A 51 -3.77 4.19 -15.88
N ALA A 52 -5.06 4.04 -16.21
CA ALA A 52 -5.64 4.65 -17.40
C ALA A 52 -5.58 6.19 -17.36
N GLU A 53 -5.80 6.81 -16.19
CA GLU A 53 -5.66 8.26 -15.99
C GLU A 53 -4.23 8.75 -16.24
N VAL A 54 -3.22 7.99 -15.79
CA VAL A 54 -1.81 8.38 -15.90
C VAL A 54 -1.28 8.21 -17.33
N ILE A 55 -1.65 7.13 -18.02
CA ILE A 55 -1.17 6.83 -19.38
C ILE A 55 -1.84 7.70 -20.44
N LYS A 56 -3.10 8.12 -20.24
CA LYS A 56 -3.83 8.96 -21.20
C LYS A 56 -3.41 10.44 -21.20
N LYS A 57 -2.36 10.80 -20.46
CA LYS A 57 -1.81 12.16 -20.44
C LYS A 57 -1.01 12.45 -21.70
#